data_AF-A0AAU3DT56-F1
#
_entry.id   AF-A0AAU3DT56-F1
#
_cell.length_a   1.000
_cell.length_b   1.000
_cell.length_c   1.000
_cell.angle_alpha   90.00
_cell.angle_beta   90.00
_cell.angle_gamma   90.00
#
_symmetry.space_group_name_H-M   'P 1'
#
loop_
_entity.id
_entity.type
_entity.pdbx_description
1 polymer ?
#
loop_
_entity_poly.entity_id
_entity_poly.type
_entity_poly.pdbx_seq_one_letter_code
_entity_poly.pdbx_strand_id
1 'polypeptide(L)'
;MLIQEFLSEPMEGVPAIGPDSDPLRSPWLLQECQVLDVRIDALRSTAAVLLEQRAAFDYLRGNTGIIVMRGIRSVDWKIAGSPGALTAWAVVGATVAAGSEGFEVSIGLSPNARLAGTAETIEYYAMDANIGLIIPDYLEASNSEIRSTVATWESAAVPIERSSLRSGQY
;
A
#
# COMPACT_ATOMS: atom_id res chain seq x y z
N MET A 1 -15.01 -9.88 0.54
CA MET A 1 -14.70 -8.72 1.40
C MET A 1 -14.23 -7.59 0.52
N LEU A 2 -14.62 -6.35 0.79
CA LEU A 2 -14.15 -5.20 0.04
C LEU A 2 -12.83 -4.68 0.63
N ILE A 3 -11.93 -4.16 -0.20
CA ILE A 3 -10.64 -3.64 0.28
C ILE A 3 -10.82 -2.51 1.30
N GLN A 4 -11.85 -1.67 1.15
CA GLN A 4 -12.13 -0.60 2.12
C GLN A 4 -12.44 -1.09 3.54
N GLU A 5 -12.88 -2.34 3.71
CA GLU A 5 -13.27 -2.87 5.03
C GLU A 5 -12.05 -3.00 5.96
N PHE A 6 -10.85 -3.20 5.39
CA PHE A 6 -9.59 -3.27 6.13
C PHE A 6 -9.20 -1.94 6.81
N LEU A 7 -9.77 -0.80 6.40
CA LEU A 7 -9.51 0.49 7.04
C LEU A 7 -10.22 0.60 8.40
N SER A 8 -11.29 -0.15 8.61
CA SER A 8 -12.13 0.01 9.81
C SER A 8 -11.47 -0.62 11.04
N GLU A 9 -11.12 -1.90 10.97
CA GLU A 9 -10.55 -2.66 12.06
C GLU A 9 -9.51 -3.67 11.53
N PRO A 10 -8.53 -4.09 12.36
CA PRO A 10 -7.61 -5.16 12.01
C PRO A 10 -8.35 -6.45 11.64
N MET A 11 -7.99 -7.06 10.50
CA MET A 11 -8.62 -8.32 10.08
C MET A 11 -8.11 -9.50 10.90
N GLU A 12 -9.02 -10.17 11.61
CA GLU A 12 -8.73 -11.43 12.31
C GLU A 12 -8.69 -12.62 11.36
N GLY A 13 -8.02 -13.71 11.79
CA GLY A 13 -7.98 -14.96 11.04
C GLY A 13 -7.11 -14.97 9.78
N VAL A 14 -6.45 -13.85 9.44
CA VAL A 14 -5.50 -13.79 8.33
C VAL A 14 -4.13 -14.32 8.80
N PRO A 15 -3.52 -15.29 8.08
CA PRO A 15 -2.20 -15.82 8.40
C PRO A 15 -1.13 -14.74 8.56
N ALA A 16 -0.16 -14.95 9.47
CA ALA A 16 0.96 -14.04 9.63
C ALA A 16 2.02 -14.25 8.53
N ILE A 17 2.62 -13.16 8.07
CA ILE A 17 3.74 -13.20 7.11
C ILE A 17 5.01 -13.67 7.82
N GLY A 18 5.79 -14.52 7.15
CA GLY A 18 7.11 -14.93 7.63
C GLY A 18 8.10 -13.75 7.65
N PRO A 19 9.02 -13.68 8.62
CA PRO A 19 9.88 -12.50 8.82
C PRO A 19 10.71 -12.11 7.59
N ASP A 20 11.15 -13.08 6.79
CA ASP A 20 11.96 -12.84 5.59
C ASP A 20 11.14 -12.33 4.39
N SER A 21 9.81 -12.44 4.45
CA SER A 21 8.88 -12.03 3.39
C SER A 21 8.02 -10.82 3.79
N ASP A 22 8.27 -10.24 4.96
CA ASP A 22 7.46 -9.17 5.54
C ASP A 22 7.89 -7.79 5.02
N PRO A 23 7.09 -7.09 4.21
CA PRO A 23 7.46 -5.78 3.66
C PRO A 23 7.55 -4.67 4.71
N LEU A 24 6.99 -4.87 5.91
CA LEU A 24 7.18 -3.92 7.01
C LEU A 24 8.55 -4.06 7.68
N ARG A 25 9.18 -5.24 7.58
CA ARG A 25 10.52 -5.52 8.12
C ARG A 25 11.61 -5.42 7.06
N SER A 26 11.25 -5.73 5.83
CA SER A 26 12.09 -5.73 4.64
C SER A 26 11.48 -4.84 3.56
N PRO A 27 11.46 -3.50 3.72
CA PRO A 27 10.71 -2.60 2.84
C PRO A 27 11.17 -2.60 1.37
N TRP A 28 12.37 -3.12 1.07
CA TRP A 28 12.82 -3.31 -0.31
C TRP A 28 11.94 -4.30 -1.09
N LEU A 29 11.21 -5.19 -0.42
CA LEU A 29 10.26 -6.10 -1.07
C LEU A 29 9.11 -5.37 -1.79
N LEU A 30 8.88 -4.09 -1.45
CA LEU A 30 7.89 -3.25 -2.14
C LEU A 30 8.41 -2.68 -3.47
N GLN A 31 9.68 -2.90 -3.84
CA GLN A 31 10.26 -2.33 -5.05
C GLN A 31 9.49 -2.78 -6.30
N GLU A 32 9.24 -1.82 -7.20
CA GLU A 32 8.40 -1.94 -8.41
C GLU A 32 6.90 -2.20 -8.17
N CYS A 33 6.42 -2.32 -6.92
CA CYS A 33 4.99 -2.16 -6.65
C CYS A 33 4.53 -0.77 -7.12
N GLN A 34 3.27 -0.62 -7.51
CA GLN A 34 2.74 0.69 -7.91
C GLN A 34 1.72 1.19 -6.88
N VAL A 35 1.85 2.44 -6.45
CA VAL A 35 0.82 3.08 -5.62
C VAL A 35 -0.36 3.46 -6.50
N LEU A 36 -1.50 2.82 -6.26
CA LEU A 36 -2.75 3.02 -7.00
C LEU A 36 -3.59 4.15 -6.40
N ASP A 37 -3.71 4.18 -5.08
CA ASP A 37 -4.52 5.16 -4.36
C ASP A 37 -4.06 5.31 -2.91
N VAL A 38 -4.37 6.44 -2.30
CA VAL A 38 -4.15 6.73 -0.88
C VAL A 38 -5.46 7.26 -0.29
N ARG A 39 -6.00 6.55 0.70
CA ARG A 39 -7.26 6.90 1.35
C ARG A 39 -7.02 7.30 2.79
N ILE A 40 -7.62 8.42 3.20
CA ILE A 40 -7.59 8.91 4.59
C ILE A 40 -9.00 8.80 5.17
N ASP A 41 -9.13 8.08 6.28
CA ASP A 41 -10.30 8.09 7.16
C ASP A 41 -10.00 8.98 8.37
N ALA A 42 -10.46 10.23 8.28
CA ALA A 42 -10.24 11.23 9.32
C ALA A 42 -10.96 10.91 10.64
N LEU A 43 -12.08 10.18 10.60
CA LEU A 43 -12.83 9.83 11.82
C LEU A 43 -12.09 8.77 12.64
N ARG A 44 -11.37 7.87 11.97
CA ARG A 44 -10.58 6.80 12.62
C ARG A 44 -9.10 7.14 12.78
N SER A 45 -8.65 8.29 12.28
CA SER A 45 -7.22 8.61 12.18
C SER A 45 -6.44 7.49 11.50
N THR A 46 -6.96 7.03 10.36
CA THR A 46 -6.37 5.96 9.55
C THR A 46 -6.01 6.49 8.18
N ALA A 47 -4.87 6.09 7.65
CA ALA A 47 -4.57 6.22 6.23
C ALA A 47 -4.18 4.87 5.66
N ALA A 48 -4.52 4.63 4.40
CA ALA A 48 -4.18 3.40 3.72
C ALA A 48 -3.62 3.69 2.33
N VAL A 49 -2.63 2.90 1.93
CA VAL A 49 -2.02 2.92 0.61
C VAL A 49 -2.42 1.64 -0.11
N LEU A 50 -3.00 1.77 -1.29
CA LEU A 50 -3.34 0.65 -2.16
C LEU A 50 -2.21 0.41 -3.16
N LEU A 51 -1.78 -0.84 -3.28
CA LEU A 51 -0.63 -1.24 -4.08
C LEU A 51 -1.04 -2.25 -5.16
N GLU A 52 -0.55 -2.04 -6.38
CA GLU A 52 -0.47 -3.04 -7.43
C GLU A 52 0.82 -3.84 -7.25
N GLN A 53 0.71 -5.17 -7.13
CA GLN A 53 1.84 -6.04 -6.83
C GLN A 53 2.30 -6.90 -8.01
N ARG A 54 1.51 -6.99 -9.09
CA ARG A 54 1.91 -7.75 -10.29
C ARG A 54 3.17 -7.20 -10.95
N ALA A 55 3.49 -5.92 -10.70
CA ALA A 55 4.69 -5.26 -11.16
C ALA A 55 5.90 -5.43 -10.23
N ALA A 56 5.72 -5.97 -9.00
CA ALA A 56 6.77 -6.06 -8.00
C ALA A 56 7.97 -6.88 -8.51
N PHE A 57 9.18 -6.44 -8.15
CA PHE A 57 10.40 -7.12 -8.56
C PHE A 57 10.61 -8.42 -7.78
N ASP A 58 10.42 -8.36 -6.46
CA ASP A 58 10.43 -9.52 -5.58
C ASP A 58 9.03 -10.13 -5.50
N TYR A 59 8.96 -11.45 -5.37
CA TYR A 59 7.69 -12.15 -5.28
C TYR A 59 6.98 -11.86 -3.95
N LEU A 60 6.02 -10.93 -3.99
CA LEU A 60 4.99 -10.77 -2.97
C LEU A 60 3.82 -11.71 -3.25
N ARG A 61 3.17 -12.22 -2.20
CA ARG A 61 1.98 -13.06 -2.39
C ARG A 61 0.77 -12.22 -2.75
N GLY A 62 0.05 -12.66 -3.78
CA GLY A 62 -1.15 -12.00 -4.26
C GLY A 62 -0.88 -10.97 -5.34
N ASN A 63 -1.94 -10.36 -5.85
CA ASN A 63 -1.86 -9.33 -6.89
C ASN A 63 -2.01 -7.90 -6.36
N THR A 64 -2.43 -7.75 -5.10
CA THR A 64 -2.77 -6.48 -4.48
C THR A 64 -2.24 -6.42 -3.06
N GLY A 65 -1.72 -5.27 -2.67
CA GLY A 65 -1.30 -5.01 -1.31
C GLY A 65 -2.01 -3.80 -0.73
N ILE A 66 -2.15 -3.76 0.60
CA ILE A 66 -2.43 -2.51 1.31
C ILE A 66 -1.46 -2.31 2.45
N ILE A 67 -1.07 -1.06 2.68
CA ILE A 67 -0.41 -0.61 3.91
C ILE A 67 -1.42 0.23 4.67
N VAL A 68 -1.79 -0.16 5.88
CA VAL A 68 -2.72 0.56 6.74
C VAL A 68 -1.96 1.17 7.90
N MET A 69 -2.02 2.49 8.01
CA MET A 69 -1.45 3.28 9.09
C MET A 69 -2.57 3.73 10.02
N ARG A 70 -2.53 3.34 11.30
CA ARG A 70 -3.56 3.69 12.30
C ARG A 70 -3.00 4.59 13.40
N GLY A 71 -3.83 5.50 13.89
CA GLY A 71 -3.38 6.56 14.79
C GLY A 71 -2.42 7.50 14.06
N ILE A 72 -2.76 7.86 12.82
CA ILE A 72 -1.91 8.74 12.01
C ILE A 72 -1.75 10.10 12.68
N ARG A 73 -0.51 10.59 12.72
CA ARG A 73 -0.19 11.96 13.15
C ARG A 73 0.07 12.86 11.95
N SER A 74 0.65 12.29 10.90
CA SER A 74 0.88 12.96 9.64
C SER A 74 0.81 11.96 8.49
N VAL A 75 0.35 12.44 7.33
CA VAL A 75 0.48 11.78 6.04
C VAL A 75 0.67 12.89 5.01
N ASP A 76 1.71 12.78 4.20
CA ASP A 76 2.01 13.73 3.14
C ASP A 76 2.32 13.04 1.81
N TRP A 77 1.78 13.61 0.75
CA TRP A 77 2.08 13.25 -0.63
C TRP A 77 2.76 14.44 -1.30
N LYS A 78 3.94 14.23 -1.87
CA LYS A 78 4.74 15.26 -2.55
C LYS A 78 5.16 14.77 -3.92
N ILE A 79 5.04 15.64 -4.93
CA ILE A 79 5.55 15.41 -6.29
C ILE A 79 6.46 16.59 -6.63
N ALA A 80 7.63 16.31 -7.20
CA ALA A 80 8.44 17.34 -7.83
C ALA A 80 8.01 17.54 -9.30
N GLY A 81 7.36 18.67 -9.59
CA GLY A 81 6.87 19.02 -10.92
C GLY A 81 5.35 19.11 -11.00
N SER A 82 4.83 19.41 -12.19
CA SER A 82 3.38 19.44 -12.41
C SER A 82 2.85 18.03 -12.60
N PRO A 83 1.82 17.60 -11.86
CA PRO A 83 1.13 16.35 -12.15
C PRO A 83 0.51 16.46 -13.56
N GLY A 84 0.86 15.52 -14.43
CA GLY A 84 0.39 15.44 -15.81
C GLY A 84 -0.74 14.43 -15.94
N ALA A 85 -0.54 13.45 -16.84
CA ALA A 85 -1.44 12.32 -17.06
C ALA A 85 -1.41 11.30 -15.91
N LEU A 86 -2.24 10.25 -16.03
CA LEU A 86 -2.14 9.07 -15.16
C LEU A 86 -0.71 8.53 -15.19
N THR A 87 -0.22 8.17 -14.01
CA THR A 87 1.18 7.83 -13.80
C THR A 87 1.24 6.53 -13.01
N ALA A 88 2.03 5.57 -13.50
CA ALA A 88 2.40 4.40 -12.73
C ALA A 88 3.40 4.82 -11.65
N TRP A 89 2.91 5.11 -10.44
CA TRP A 89 3.76 5.51 -9.31
C TRP A 89 4.52 4.30 -8.75
N ALA A 90 5.57 3.88 -9.45
CA ALA A 90 6.39 2.73 -9.08
C ALA A 90 7.26 3.05 -7.85
N VAL A 91 7.27 2.15 -6.88
CA VAL A 91 8.10 2.23 -5.69
C VAL A 91 9.56 1.99 -6.07
N VAL A 92 10.40 2.99 -5.86
CA VAL A 92 11.85 2.91 -6.06
C VAL A 92 12.62 2.79 -4.75
N GLY A 93 11.93 2.95 -3.62
CA GLY A 93 12.49 2.71 -2.29
C GLY A 93 11.43 2.92 -1.21
N ALA A 94 11.55 2.18 -0.11
CA ALA A 94 10.69 2.34 1.04
C ALA A 94 11.48 2.19 2.35
N THR A 95 11.00 2.82 3.41
CA THR A 95 11.53 2.67 4.76
C THR A 95 10.38 2.63 5.76
N VAL A 96 10.51 1.76 6.76
CA VAL A 96 9.65 1.71 7.95
C VAL A 96 10.57 1.68 9.16
N ALA A 97 10.47 2.68 10.02
CA ALA A 97 11.35 2.82 11.18
C ALA A 97 10.57 3.24 12.42
N ALA A 98 10.99 2.76 13.60
CA ALA A 98 10.48 3.28 14.86
C ALA A 98 11.05 4.70 15.10
N GLY A 99 10.18 5.64 15.46
CA GLY A 99 10.50 7.00 15.85
C GLY A 99 9.96 7.33 17.25
N SER A 100 10.14 8.57 17.71
CA SER A 100 9.67 9.02 19.03
C SER A 100 8.14 9.06 19.15
N GLU A 101 7.45 9.09 18.02
CA GLU A 101 6.02 9.37 17.90
C GLU A 101 5.21 8.19 17.34
N GLY A 102 5.84 7.02 17.23
CA GLY A 102 5.27 5.85 16.55
C GLY A 102 6.23 5.34 15.50
N PHE A 103 5.71 4.81 14.39
CA PHE A 103 6.50 4.45 13.23
C PHE A 103 6.45 5.54 12.17
N GLU A 104 7.58 5.75 11.52
CA GLU A 104 7.74 6.59 10.34
C GLU A 104 7.78 5.70 9.09
N VAL A 105 6.89 6.00 8.14
CA VAL A 105 6.83 5.39 6.81
C VAL A 105 7.27 6.40 5.78
N SER A 106 8.09 5.97 4.84
CA SER A 106 8.44 6.77 3.67
C SER A 106 8.56 5.87 2.45
N ILE A 107 7.85 6.21 1.39
CA ILE A 107 7.84 5.51 0.10
C ILE A 107 8.27 6.51 -0.96
N GLY A 108 9.44 6.28 -1.56
CA GLY A 108 9.94 6.99 -2.73
C GLY A 108 9.36 6.39 -4.00
N LEU A 109 8.90 7.25 -4.89
CA LEU A 109 8.15 6.89 -6.09
C LEU A 109 8.78 7.49 -7.34
N SER A 110 8.78 6.73 -8.43
CA SER A 110 9.08 7.24 -9.76
C SER A 110 7.79 7.62 -10.49
N PRO A 111 7.73 8.79 -11.17
CA PRO A 111 8.75 9.83 -11.26
C PRO A 111 8.72 10.82 -10.08
N ASN A 112 9.86 11.02 -9.40
CA ASN A 112 10.13 12.09 -8.42
C ASN A 112 9.00 12.42 -7.43
N ALA A 113 8.35 11.41 -6.87
CA ALA A 113 7.30 11.57 -5.88
C ALA A 113 7.66 10.86 -4.57
N ARG A 114 6.98 11.24 -3.49
CA ARG A 114 7.15 10.65 -2.16
C ARG A 114 5.82 10.65 -1.43
N LEU A 115 5.49 9.50 -0.83
CA LEU A 115 4.51 9.40 0.23
C LEU A 115 5.26 9.22 1.55
N ALA A 116 4.90 9.97 2.58
CA ALA A 116 5.41 9.75 3.93
C ALA A 116 4.30 9.90 4.98
N GLY A 117 4.53 9.34 6.15
CA GLY A 117 3.59 9.46 7.26
C GLY A 117 4.15 8.92 8.58
N THR A 118 3.43 9.24 9.65
CA THR A 118 3.75 8.78 11.01
C THR A 118 2.49 8.20 11.65
N ALA A 119 2.59 7.03 12.27
CA ALA A 119 1.45 6.32 12.84
C ALA A 119 1.84 5.44 14.03
N GLU A 120 0.90 5.16 14.93
CA GLU A 120 1.14 4.28 16.08
C GLU A 120 1.24 2.80 15.69
N THR A 121 0.45 2.40 14.69
CA THR A 121 0.43 1.04 14.16
C THR A 121 0.52 1.07 12.64
N ILE A 122 1.29 0.16 12.09
CA ILE A 122 1.34 -0.10 10.65
C ILE A 122 0.97 -1.56 10.42
N GLU A 123 0.06 -1.79 9.50
CA GLU A 123 -0.31 -3.12 9.05
C GLU A 123 -0.06 -3.23 7.55
N TYR A 124 0.29 -4.42 7.11
CA TYR A 124 0.37 -4.75 5.71
C TYR A 124 -0.48 -6.00 5.47
N TYR A 125 -1.25 -5.98 4.37
CA TYR A 125 -2.02 -7.12 3.92
C TYR A 125 -1.68 -7.43 2.47
N ALA A 126 -1.32 -8.68 2.21
CA ALA A 126 -1.22 -9.24 0.88
C ALA A 126 -2.56 -9.91 0.54
N MET A 127 -3.09 -9.66 -0.66
CA MET A 127 -4.41 -10.14 -1.06
C MET A 127 -4.52 -10.44 -2.55
N ASP A 128 -5.49 -11.29 -2.88
CA ASP A 128 -5.93 -11.49 -4.26
C ASP A 128 -7.22 -10.70 -4.49
N ALA A 129 -7.11 -9.59 -5.23
CA ALA A 129 -8.26 -8.87 -5.76
C ALA A 129 -8.77 -9.55 -7.04
N ASN A 130 -10.08 -9.51 -7.27
CA ASN A 130 -10.67 -10.00 -8.52
C ASN A 130 -10.45 -9.02 -9.68
N ILE A 131 -9.20 -8.92 -10.11
CA ILE A 131 -8.73 -8.06 -11.21
C ILE A 131 -8.15 -8.93 -12.32
N GLY A 132 -8.08 -8.40 -13.54
CA GLY A 132 -7.53 -9.12 -14.68
C GLY A 132 -6.05 -9.50 -14.52
N LEU A 133 -5.50 -10.24 -15.49
CA LEU A 133 -4.08 -10.61 -15.48
C LEU A 133 -3.15 -9.54 -16.07
N ILE A 134 -3.73 -8.54 -16.75
CA ILE A 134 -2.99 -7.52 -17.48
C ILE A 134 -2.81 -6.30 -16.59
N ILE A 135 -1.57 -5.82 -16.49
CA ILE A 135 -1.26 -4.51 -15.92
C ILE A 135 -1.54 -3.48 -17.02
N PRO A 136 -2.34 -2.43 -16.76
CA PRO A 136 -2.68 -1.46 -17.80
C PRO A 136 -1.46 -0.64 -18.22
N ASP A 137 -1.43 -0.28 -19.50
CA ASP A 137 -0.60 0.81 -20.00
C ASP A 137 -1.35 2.14 -19.73
N TYR A 138 -0.86 2.91 -18.76
CA TYR A 138 -1.50 4.17 -18.34
C TYR A 138 -1.43 5.29 -19.40
N LEU A 139 -0.64 5.11 -20.46
CA LEU A 139 -0.54 6.08 -21.56
C LEU A 139 -1.59 5.83 -22.65
N GLU A 140 -1.93 4.56 -22.88
CA GLU A 140 -2.79 4.14 -24.00
C GLU A 140 -4.19 3.69 -23.54
N ALA A 141 -4.30 3.09 -22.35
CA ALA A 141 -5.56 2.55 -21.85
C ALA A 141 -6.56 3.66 -21.48
N SER A 142 -7.84 3.43 -21.80
CA SER A 142 -8.91 4.29 -21.34
C SER A 142 -9.09 4.20 -19.82
N ASN A 143 -9.68 5.24 -19.23
CA ASN A 143 -9.99 5.25 -17.80
C ASN A 143 -10.87 4.06 -17.35
N SER A 144 -11.75 3.53 -18.20
CA SER A 144 -12.56 2.36 -17.82
C SER A 144 -11.75 1.08 -17.86
N GLU A 145 -10.83 0.94 -18.81
CA GLU A 145 -9.91 -0.21 -18.88
C GLU A 145 -8.95 -0.22 -17.70
N ILE A 146 -8.42 0.94 -17.31
CA ILE A 146 -7.58 1.06 -16.12
C ILE A 146 -8.37 0.64 -14.88
N ARG A 147 -9.57 1.20 -14.68
CA ARG A 147 -10.41 0.85 -13.52
C ARG A 147 -10.87 -0.61 -13.46
N SER A 148 -10.94 -1.31 -14.59
CA SER A 148 -11.29 -2.74 -14.61
C SER A 148 -10.08 -3.67 -14.45
N THR A 149 -8.86 -3.14 -14.56
CA THR A 149 -7.63 -3.93 -14.53
C THR A 149 -6.79 -3.72 -13.28
N VAL A 150 -7.06 -2.69 -12.48
CA VAL A 150 -6.40 -2.43 -11.19
C VAL A 150 -7.36 -2.54 -10.02
N ALA A 151 -6.82 -2.83 -8.84
CA ALA A 151 -7.63 -2.84 -7.63
C ALA A 151 -8.11 -1.43 -7.28
N THR A 152 -9.32 -1.35 -6.72
CA THR A 152 -9.91 -0.15 -6.13
C THR A 152 -10.36 -0.49 -4.71
N TRP A 153 -10.68 0.50 -3.89
CA TRP A 153 -11.17 0.24 -2.54
C TRP A 153 -12.50 -0.52 -2.51
N GLU A 154 -13.27 -0.42 -3.59
CA GLU A 154 -14.54 -1.10 -3.83
C GLU A 154 -14.36 -2.47 -4.50
N SER A 155 -13.12 -2.88 -4.81
CA SER A 155 -12.83 -4.21 -5.32
C SER A 155 -13.03 -5.27 -4.24
N ALA A 156 -13.57 -6.41 -4.63
CA ALA A 156 -13.57 -7.60 -3.79
C ALA A 156 -12.17 -8.23 -3.76
N ALA A 157 -11.70 -8.60 -2.57
CA ALA A 157 -10.42 -9.25 -2.37
C ALA A 157 -10.47 -10.35 -1.30
N VAL A 158 -9.55 -11.30 -1.41
CA VAL A 158 -9.31 -12.37 -0.44
C VAL A 158 -7.95 -12.12 0.23
N PRO A 159 -7.89 -11.86 1.55
CA PRO A 159 -6.62 -11.71 2.24
C PRO A 159 -5.87 -13.04 2.28
N ILE A 160 -4.56 -12.99 2.01
CA ILE A 160 -3.68 -14.16 2.00
C ILE A 160 -2.87 -14.20 3.29
N GLU A 161 -2.27 -13.07 3.64
CA GLU A 161 -1.37 -12.94 4.78
C GLU A 161 -1.28 -11.49 5.25
N ARG A 162 -0.88 -11.30 6.51
CA ARG A 162 -0.74 -9.98 7.13
C ARG A 162 0.51 -9.86 7.99
N SER A 163 0.99 -8.63 8.13
CA SER A 163 1.96 -8.23 9.15
C SER A 163 1.46 -6.99 9.88
N SER A 164 1.91 -6.80 11.12
CA SER A 164 1.60 -5.63 11.93
C SER A 164 2.78 -5.25 12.81
N LEU A 165 3.07 -3.96 12.88
CA LEU A 165 4.00 -3.34 13.80
C LEU A 165 3.24 -2.36 14.68
N ARG A 166 3.46 -2.38 16.00
CA ARG A 166 2.81 -1.49 16.97
C ARG A 166 3.82 -0.85 17.91
N SER A 167 3.73 0.47 18.09
CA SER A 167 4.64 1.22 18.96
C SER A 167 4.51 0.75 20.41
N GLY A 168 5.64 0.56 21.10
CA GLY A 168 5.68 0.12 22.50
C GLY A 168 5.67 -1.40 22.72
N GLN A 169 5.81 -2.21 21.66
CA GLN A 169 6.03 -3.66 21.77
C GLN A 169 7.47 -4.12 21.46
N TYR A 170 8.45 -3.21 21.57
CA TYR A 170 9.88 -3.48 21.38
C TYR A 170 10.69 -3.09 22.60
#